data_AF-A0A3M1LPB2-F1
#
_entry.id   AF-A0A3M1LPB2-F1
#
_cell.length_a   1.000
_cell.length_b   1.000
_cell.length_c   1.000
_cell.angle_alpha   90.00
_cell.angle_beta   90.00
_cell.angle_gamma   90.00
#
_symmetry.space_group_name_H-M   'P 1'
#
loop_
_entity.id
_entity.type
_entity.pdbx_description
1 polymer ?
#
loop_
_entity_poly.entity_id
_entity_poly.type
_entity_poly.pdbx_seq_one_letter_code
_entity_poly.pdbx_strand_id
1 'polypeptide(L)'
;MLGGGGPGGEGKGTAPAAHLVFQAVEDYVDFTGICALFYDDGYYLIGIPEDIRQLFQQAYDDGARIHANSWGNGEDPGAYTTDSANADDFIWNHPDMLITFAAGNAGTDANGDGVVDEDSTGSPATAKNVLTVGASENDRQGHYECDANLTYTNPDGDSCQSLGGMNDTMTYGAVWPDDFPADPLASDNTADNAEQMAAFSSRGPTDDGRLKPDVVAPGTWVLSGYSDLYQEEYDSSPNPQNGQWQYDGWGFPFDPYYKYMGGTSMANPLAAGGAVVVRDFYEKVYGHSASAALVKATLINSAEDMLDENNDGVNDNAYPIPNNHEGWGRVNVANATDGTAQFVDETTGLQTGGVATYQYDIGTGGNPFKVTLVWTDYPGSTTAAKALVNDLDLVVTAPDGTTYLGNVFSGGWSQTGGSADRTNNVENVYVQAAMAG
;
A
#
# COMPACT_ATOMS: atom_id res chain seq x y z
N MET A 1 -7.93 -7.73 -2.44
CA MET A 1 -8.78 -8.34 -3.48
C MET A 1 -9.62 -9.41 -2.84
N LEU A 2 -10.91 -9.51 -3.18
CA LEU A 2 -11.85 -10.45 -2.54
C LEU A 2 -12.48 -11.46 -3.52
N GLY A 3 -12.11 -11.44 -4.80
CA GLY A 3 -12.73 -12.29 -5.82
C GLY A 3 -12.49 -13.79 -5.60
N GLY A 4 -13.49 -14.62 -5.91
CA GLY A 4 -13.37 -16.09 -5.84
C GLY A 4 -12.39 -16.67 -6.85
N GLY A 5 -12.08 -15.92 -7.91
CA GLY A 5 -11.22 -16.30 -9.01
C GLY A 5 -11.83 -17.32 -9.97
N GLY A 6 -11.08 -17.64 -11.02
CA GLY A 6 -11.42 -18.65 -12.01
C GLY A 6 -11.26 -20.07 -11.45
N PRO A 7 -11.65 -21.09 -12.23
CA PRO A 7 -11.54 -22.49 -11.82
C PRO A 7 -10.11 -22.95 -11.49
N GLY A 8 -9.09 -22.32 -12.08
CA GLY A 8 -7.67 -22.55 -11.79
C GLY A 8 -7.10 -21.63 -10.70
N GLY A 9 -7.91 -20.73 -10.16
CA GLY A 9 -7.51 -19.71 -9.19
C GLY A 9 -7.08 -18.38 -9.80
N GLU A 10 -7.27 -18.20 -11.11
CA GLU A 10 -6.97 -16.96 -11.84
C GLU A 10 -7.73 -15.79 -11.21
N GLY A 11 -7.03 -14.69 -10.92
CA GLY A 11 -7.64 -13.50 -10.31
C GLY A 11 -8.28 -13.72 -8.93
N LYS A 12 -7.97 -14.84 -8.25
CA LYS A 12 -8.44 -15.08 -6.88
C LYS A 12 -7.85 -14.05 -5.92
N GLY A 13 -8.72 -13.40 -5.16
CA GLY A 13 -8.32 -12.38 -4.21
C GLY A 13 -7.65 -12.96 -2.96
N THR A 14 -6.89 -12.11 -2.25
CA THR A 14 -6.24 -12.41 -0.97
C THR A 14 -7.21 -12.90 0.12
N ALA A 15 -8.44 -12.35 0.16
CA ALA A 15 -9.46 -12.73 1.14
C ALA A 15 -10.77 -13.13 0.44
N PRO A 16 -10.80 -14.27 -0.26
CA PRO A 16 -11.87 -14.64 -1.20
C PRO A 16 -13.19 -15.03 -0.53
N ALA A 17 -13.18 -15.21 0.81
CA ALA A 17 -14.36 -15.55 1.59
C ALA A 17 -14.97 -14.33 2.31
N ALA A 18 -14.34 -13.15 2.21
CA ALA A 18 -14.85 -11.94 2.84
C ALA A 18 -16.05 -11.38 2.07
N HIS A 19 -16.96 -10.72 2.77
CA HIS A 19 -18.04 -9.95 2.15
C HIS A 19 -17.52 -8.58 1.71
N LEU A 20 -18.20 -7.96 0.74
CA LEU A 20 -17.84 -6.68 0.16
C LEU A 20 -18.98 -5.67 0.34
N VAL A 21 -18.65 -4.51 0.91
CA VAL A 21 -19.41 -3.27 0.73
C VAL A 21 -18.69 -2.50 -0.36
N PHE A 22 -19.40 -2.09 -1.41
CA PHE A 22 -18.82 -1.36 -2.54
C PHE A 22 -19.50 0.00 -2.67
N GLN A 23 -18.71 1.06 -2.69
CA GLN A 23 -19.17 2.44 -2.86
C GLN A 23 -18.67 2.95 -4.21
N ALA A 24 -19.59 3.04 -5.18
CA ALA A 24 -19.29 3.65 -6.48
C ALA A 24 -19.25 5.17 -6.31
N VAL A 25 -18.06 5.75 -6.40
CA VAL A 25 -17.82 7.20 -6.19
C VAL A 25 -17.40 7.94 -7.47
N GLU A 26 -17.29 7.22 -8.59
CA GLU A 26 -17.05 7.78 -9.91
C GLU A 26 -18.39 8.12 -10.58
N ASP A 27 -18.52 9.36 -11.05
CA ASP A 27 -19.70 9.83 -11.78
C ASP A 27 -19.27 10.57 -13.05
N TYR A 28 -20.12 10.48 -14.09
CA TYR A 28 -19.95 11.29 -15.29
C TYR A 28 -20.43 12.72 -15.04
N VAL A 29 -19.60 13.69 -15.40
CA VAL A 29 -19.87 15.13 -15.26
C VAL A 29 -19.93 15.78 -16.64
N ASP A 30 -21.04 16.46 -16.90
CA ASP A 30 -21.22 17.40 -18.01
C ASP A 30 -20.96 18.81 -17.46
N PHE A 31 -19.73 19.31 -17.67
CA PHE A 31 -19.32 20.61 -17.18
C PHE A 31 -19.93 21.71 -18.04
N THR A 32 -20.59 22.67 -17.38
CA THR A 32 -21.25 23.78 -18.06
C THR A 32 -20.76 25.14 -17.55
N GLY A 33 -21.03 26.21 -18.31
CA GLY A 33 -20.74 27.57 -17.90
C GLY A 33 -19.23 27.85 -17.74
N ILE A 34 -18.84 28.38 -16.57
CA ILE A 34 -17.43 28.73 -16.30
C ILE A 34 -16.56 27.48 -16.06
N CYS A 35 -17.13 26.39 -15.54
CA CYS A 35 -16.39 25.15 -15.27
C CYS A 35 -15.94 24.47 -16.57
N ALA A 36 -16.72 24.57 -17.64
CA ALA A 36 -16.38 24.06 -18.98
C ALA A 36 -15.15 24.76 -19.61
N LEU A 37 -14.62 25.82 -18.99
CA LEU A 37 -13.38 26.46 -19.41
C LEU A 37 -12.14 25.81 -18.79
N PHE A 38 -12.32 25.00 -17.75
CA PHE A 38 -11.24 24.42 -16.94
C PHE A 38 -11.23 22.90 -16.95
N TYR A 39 -12.37 22.27 -17.24
CA TYR A 39 -12.55 20.82 -17.19
C TYR A 39 -13.33 20.35 -18.43
N ASP A 40 -12.91 19.20 -18.95
CA ASP A 40 -13.62 18.48 -20.01
C ASP A 40 -14.70 17.57 -19.41
N ASP A 41 -15.75 17.28 -20.18
CA ASP A 41 -16.76 16.32 -19.75
C ASP A 41 -16.14 14.92 -19.61
N GLY A 42 -16.45 14.23 -18.51
CA GLY A 42 -15.76 12.98 -18.20
C GLY A 42 -16.19 12.32 -16.90
N TYR A 43 -15.56 11.20 -16.59
CA TYR A 43 -15.75 10.51 -15.31
C TYR A 43 -14.78 11.06 -14.27
N TYR A 44 -15.32 11.41 -13.10
CA TYR A 44 -14.57 12.00 -11.99
C TYR A 44 -15.02 11.39 -10.67
N LEU A 45 -14.16 11.43 -9.65
CA LEU A 45 -14.46 10.93 -8.31
C LEU A 45 -15.32 11.91 -7.47
N ILE A 46 -16.30 12.57 -8.10
CA ILE A 46 -17.15 13.57 -7.43
C ILE A 46 -18.20 12.97 -6.48
N GLY A 47 -18.36 11.64 -6.49
CA GLY A 47 -19.17 10.92 -5.53
C GLY A 47 -18.49 10.79 -4.16
N ILE A 48 -17.20 11.12 -4.05
CA ILE A 48 -16.51 11.24 -2.77
C ILE A 48 -17.05 12.50 -2.07
N PRO A 49 -17.63 12.37 -0.86
CA PRO A 49 -18.13 13.53 -0.12
C PRO A 49 -16.96 14.42 0.33
N GLU A 50 -17.19 15.73 0.38
CA GLU A 50 -16.22 16.73 0.89
C GLU A 50 -15.69 16.37 2.29
N ASP A 51 -16.54 15.76 3.12
CA ASP A 51 -16.13 15.13 4.36
C ASP A 51 -16.11 13.60 4.19
N ILE A 52 -14.93 13.06 3.91
CA ILE A 52 -14.72 11.62 3.67
C ILE A 52 -15.13 10.74 4.86
N ARG A 53 -15.32 11.28 6.07
CA ARG A 53 -15.87 10.52 7.20
C ARG A 53 -17.27 10.01 6.92
N GLN A 54 -18.04 10.69 6.08
CA GLN A 54 -19.36 10.21 5.66
C GLN A 54 -19.26 8.93 4.82
N LEU A 55 -18.25 8.84 3.95
CA LEU A 55 -17.96 7.64 3.17
C LEU A 55 -17.63 6.46 4.11
N PHE A 56 -16.73 6.70 5.07
CA PHE A 56 -16.32 5.67 6.03
C PHE A 56 -17.46 5.25 6.96
N GLN A 57 -18.28 6.20 7.42
CA GLN A 57 -19.40 5.91 8.31
C GLN A 57 -20.43 5.00 7.64
N GLN A 58 -20.77 5.26 6.38
CA GLN A 58 -21.71 4.42 5.63
C GLN A 58 -21.21 2.97 5.59
N ALA A 59 -19.96 2.75 5.22
CA ALA A 59 -19.39 1.40 5.17
C ALA A 59 -19.33 0.74 6.56
N TYR A 60 -18.98 1.51 7.60
CA TYR A 60 -18.92 1.02 8.98
C TYR A 60 -20.29 0.55 9.49
N ASP A 61 -21.35 1.32 9.20
CA ASP A 61 -22.73 1.01 9.55
C ASP A 61 -23.23 -0.26 8.83
N ASP A 62 -22.74 -0.50 7.61
CA ASP A 62 -22.98 -1.74 6.84
C ASP A 62 -22.10 -2.93 7.30
N GLY A 63 -21.30 -2.73 8.36
CA GLY A 63 -20.51 -3.78 9.00
C GLY A 63 -19.09 -3.93 8.46
N ALA A 64 -18.66 -3.07 7.53
CA ALA A 64 -17.27 -3.07 7.09
C ALA A 64 -16.34 -2.66 8.24
N ARG A 65 -15.16 -3.27 8.28
CA ARG A 65 -14.13 -2.98 9.29
C ARG A 65 -12.72 -2.82 8.71
N ILE A 66 -12.59 -3.05 7.41
CA ILE A 66 -11.46 -2.68 6.58
C ILE A 66 -12.03 -1.86 5.42
N HIS A 67 -11.48 -0.69 5.15
CA HIS A 67 -11.92 0.17 4.04
C HIS A 67 -10.73 0.51 3.15
N ALA A 68 -10.77 0.02 1.91
CA ALA A 68 -9.66 0.16 0.97
C ALA A 68 -9.92 1.27 -0.04
N ASN A 69 -8.99 2.20 -0.19
CA ASN A 69 -9.11 3.37 -1.07
C ASN A 69 -7.95 3.43 -2.06
N SER A 70 -8.20 3.13 -3.32
CA SER A 70 -7.21 3.19 -4.40
C SER A 70 -7.35 4.48 -5.21
N TRP A 71 -7.31 5.61 -4.51
CA TRP A 71 -7.42 6.97 -5.03
C TRP A 71 -6.72 7.93 -4.06
N GLY A 72 -6.40 9.12 -4.53
CA GLY A 72 -5.77 10.19 -3.75
C GLY A 72 -5.52 11.43 -4.58
N ASN A 73 -5.12 12.52 -3.93
CA ASN A 73 -4.67 13.76 -4.54
C ASN A 73 -3.15 13.89 -4.38
N GLY A 74 -2.45 14.03 -5.51
CA GLY A 74 -1.00 14.25 -5.58
C GLY A 74 -0.58 15.71 -5.83
N GLU A 75 -1.50 16.68 -5.79
CA GLU A 75 -1.21 18.10 -6.03
C GLU A 75 -0.29 18.72 -4.97
N ASP A 76 -0.43 18.29 -3.72
CA ASP A 76 0.41 18.69 -2.58
C ASP A 76 1.09 17.42 -2.00
N PRO A 77 2.17 16.91 -2.64
CA PRO A 77 2.84 15.71 -2.17
C PRO A 77 3.37 15.92 -0.75
N GLY A 78 3.35 14.85 0.05
CA GLY A 78 3.82 14.87 1.44
C GLY A 78 2.88 15.56 2.43
N ALA A 79 1.95 16.40 1.97
CA ALA A 79 1.15 17.27 2.83
C ALA A 79 0.10 16.53 3.68
N TYR A 80 -0.06 16.97 4.93
CA TYR A 80 -1.15 16.53 5.82
C TYR A 80 -2.39 17.41 5.64
N THR A 81 -3.30 16.97 4.78
CA THR A 81 -4.49 17.75 4.38
C THR A 81 -5.71 17.52 5.29
N THR A 82 -6.82 18.20 4.98
CA THR A 82 -8.12 17.97 5.63
C THR A 82 -8.56 16.51 5.51
N ASP A 83 -8.34 15.86 4.37
CA ASP A 83 -8.70 14.46 4.19
C ASP A 83 -7.83 13.54 5.04
N SER A 84 -6.53 13.84 5.14
CA SER A 84 -5.64 13.11 6.05
C SER A 84 -6.10 13.23 7.51
N ALA A 85 -6.50 14.44 7.94
CA ALA A 85 -7.04 14.70 9.27
C ALA A 85 -8.40 13.99 9.49
N ASN A 86 -9.28 13.98 8.49
CA ASN A 86 -10.58 13.32 8.54
C ASN A 86 -10.44 11.80 8.64
N ALA A 87 -9.50 11.19 7.91
CA ALA A 87 -9.20 9.77 8.03
C ALA A 87 -8.65 9.42 9.43
N ASP A 88 -7.74 10.23 9.96
CA ASP A 88 -7.22 10.06 11.32
C ASP A 88 -8.32 10.19 12.38
N ASP A 89 -9.20 11.20 12.26
CA ASP A 89 -10.34 11.43 13.15
C ASP A 89 -11.33 10.26 13.11
N PHE A 90 -11.58 9.68 11.93
CA PHE A 90 -12.48 8.55 11.81
C PHE A 90 -11.95 7.33 12.56
N ILE A 91 -10.69 6.95 12.34
CA ILE A 91 -10.07 5.78 13.00
C ILE A 91 -9.93 6.03 14.50
N TRP A 92 -9.63 7.26 14.92
CA TRP A 92 -9.58 7.63 16.34
C TRP A 92 -10.92 7.36 17.05
N ASN A 93 -12.05 7.66 16.40
CA ASN A 93 -13.38 7.41 16.95
C ASN A 93 -13.94 6.01 16.67
N HIS A 94 -13.28 5.25 15.77
CA HIS A 94 -13.62 3.87 15.39
C HIS A 94 -12.35 3.01 15.43
N PRO A 95 -11.79 2.75 16.62
CA PRO A 95 -10.50 2.06 16.75
C PRO A 95 -10.53 0.64 16.21
N ASP A 96 -11.70 0.09 15.90
CA ASP A 96 -11.89 -1.21 15.27
C ASP A 96 -12.02 -1.14 13.73
N MET A 97 -11.78 0.01 13.07
CA MET A 97 -11.79 0.12 11.60
C MET A 97 -10.42 0.52 11.06
N LEU A 98 -9.80 -0.35 10.26
CA LEU A 98 -8.60 0.01 9.52
C LEU A 98 -8.99 0.60 8.16
N ILE A 99 -8.43 1.75 7.83
CA ILE A 99 -8.57 2.36 6.50
C ILE A 99 -7.22 2.24 5.80
N THR A 100 -7.22 1.82 4.54
CA THR A 100 -6.02 1.69 3.71
C THR A 100 -6.09 2.65 2.53
N PHE A 101 -4.94 3.22 2.16
CA PHE A 101 -4.79 4.10 1.00
C PHE A 101 -3.60 3.66 0.15
N ALA A 102 -3.77 3.72 -1.18
CA ALA A 102 -2.66 3.66 -2.11
C ALA A 102 -1.72 4.87 -1.91
N ALA A 103 -0.40 4.67 -1.95
CA ALA A 103 0.57 5.74 -1.75
C ALA A 103 0.53 6.82 -2.85
N GLY A 104 0.13 6.44 -4.06
CA GLY A 104 0.18 7.28 -5.26
C GLY A 104 1.11 6.69 -6.32
N ASN A 105 0.97 7.18 -7.56
CA ASN A 105 1.78 6.76 -8.70
C ASN A 105 2.62 7.93 -9.25
N ALA A 106 3.09 8.81 -8.36
CA ALA A 106 3.80 10.04 -8.71
C ALA A 106 5.32 9.93 -8.50
N GLY A 107 5.85 8.70 -8.34
CA GLY A 107 7.30 8.48 -8.33
C GLY A 107 7.89 8.75 -9.72
N THR A 108 8.94 9.57 -9.78
CA THR A 108 9.66 9.93 -11.00
C THR A 108 11.16 10.07 -10.69
N ASP A 109 12.02 9.83 -11.68
CA ASP A 109 13.43 10.22 -11.69
C ASP A 109 13.55 11.58 -12.39
N ALA A 110 13.11 12.65 -11.71
CA ALA A 110 13.06 13.98 -12.30
C ALA A 110 14.45 14.59 -12.45
N ASN A 111 15.42 14.10 -11.67
CA ASN A 111 16.79 14.57 -11.68
C ASN A 111 17.70 13.82 -12.69
N GLY A 112 17.25 12.64 -13.16
CA GLY A 112 17.91 11.82 -14.18
C GLY A 112 19.12 11.05 -13.67
N ASP A 113 19.14 10.65 -12.39
CA ASP A 113 20.21 9.87 -11.77
C ASP A 113 19.91 8.37 -11.67
N GLY A 114 18.76 7.93 -12.16
CA GLY A 114 18.34 6.54 -12.13
C GLY A 114 17.76 6.11 -10.78
N VAL A 115 17.38 7.05 -9.92
CA VAL A 115 16.69 6.79 -8.65
C VAL A 115 15.38 7.56 -8.61
N VAL A 116 14.33 6.95 -8.05
CA VAL A 116 13.05 7.64 -7.88
C VAL A 116 13.19 8.69 -6.78
N ASP A 117 12.82 9.93 -7.09
CA ASP A 117 12.88 11.04 -6.15
C ASP A 117 11.88 10.87 -4.97
N GLU A 118 12.29 11.35 -3.80
CA GLU A 118 11.47 11.39 -2.58
C GLU A 118 10.32 12.41 -2.68
N ASP A 119 9.43 12.41 -1.68
CA ASP A 119 8.36 13.40 -1.50
C ASP A 119 7.31 13.41 -2.64
N SER A 120 6.68 12.25 -2.85
CA SER A 120 5.64 12.08 -3.88
C SER A 120 4.36 11.40 -3.37
N THR A 121 4.25 11.16 -2.06
CA THR A 121 3.07 10.51 -1.44
C THR A 121 1.89 11.47 -1.39
N GLY A 122 0.76 11.08 -1.99
CA GLY A 122 -0.46 11.89 -2.02
C GLY A 122 -1.34 11.75 -0.76
N SER A 123 -2.22 12.73 -0.55
CA SER A 123 -3.28 12.65 0.47
C SER A 123 -4.49 11.87 -0.07
N PRO A 124 -5.23 11.08 0.73
CA PRO A 124 -5.16 10.92 2.20
C PRO A 124 -4.13 9.89 2.69
N ALA A 125 -3.29 9.35 1.81
CA ALA A 125 -2.25 8.39 2.16
C ALA A 125 -1.18 8.96 3.11
N THR A 126 -1.10 10.28 3.27
CA THR A 126 -0.25 10.94 4.27
C THR A 126 -0.83 10.90 5.70
N ALA A 127 -2.04 10.37 5.93
CA ALA A 127 -2.64 10.23 7.25
C ALA A 127 -1.81 9.31 8.18
N LYS A 128 -1.85 9.55 9.49
CA LYS A 128 -1.06 8.80 10.48
C LYS A 128 -1.62 7.40 10.73
N ASN A 129 -2.94 7.32 10.84
CA ASN A 129 -3.66 6.15 11.34
C ASN A 129 -4.03 5.16 10.23
N VAL A 130 -3.99 5.58 8.97
CA VAL A 130 -4.24 4.71 7.82
C VAL A 130 -3.06 3.76 7.59
N LEU A 131 -3.30 2.64 6.90
CA LEU A 131 -2.26 1.84 6.29
C LEU A 131 -2.02 2.34 4.86
N THR A 132 -0.87 2.98 4.62
CA THR A 132 -0.46 3.46 3.30
C THR A 132 0.35 2.40 2.59
N VAL A 133 -0.03 2.09 1.35
CA VAL A 133 0.49 0.94 0.62
C VAL A 133 1.15 1.40 -0.68
N GLY A 134 2.46 1.20 -0.77
CA GLY A 134 3.22 1.35 -2.02
C GLY A 134 3.18 0.08 -2.87
N ALA A 135 3.76 0.15 -4.07
CA ALA A 135 3.80 -0.95 -5.02
C ALA A 135 5.22 -1.50 -5.15
N SER A 136 5.38 -2.79 -4.91
CA SER A 136 6.51 -3.57 -5.40
C SER A 136 6.17 -4.14 -6.77
N GLU A 137 7.15 -4.71 -7.45
CA GLU A 137 6.88 -5.49 -8.65
C GLU A 137 6.20 -6.82 -8.31
N ASN A 138 5.52 -7.36 -9.32
CA ASN A 138 5.00 -8.71 -9.30
C ASN A 138 5.83 -9.57 -10.26
N ASP A 139 6.64 -10.50 -9.75
CA ASP A 139 7.35 -11.45 -10.64
C ASP A 139 6.44 -12.65 -10.95
N ARG A 140 5.92 -12.70 -12.19
CA ARG A 140 5.13 -13.83 -12.69
C ARG A 140 5.96 -14.79 -13.54
N GLN A 141 7.28 -14.70 -13.54
CA GLN A 141 8.20 -15.62 -14.23
C GLN A 141 7.86 -15.80 -15.72
N GLY A 142 7.40 -14.73 -16.37
CA GLY A 142 6.98 -14.73 -17.77
C GLY A 142 5.55 -15.22 -18.04
N HIS A 143 4.73 -15.41 -17.01
CA HIS A 143 3.31 -15.83 -17.14
C HIS A 143 2.35 -14.63 -17.20
N TYR A 144 2.28 -14.05 -18.40
CA TYR A 144 1.42 -12.91 -18.75
C TYR A 144 0.46 -13.26 -19.91
N GLU A 145 -0.20 -14.41 -19.82
CA GLU A 145 -1.08 -14.95 -20.87
C GLU A 145 -2.17 -13.94 -21.28
N CYS A 146 -2.51 -13.91 -22.57
CA CYS A 146 -3.59 -13.07 -23.10
C CYS A 146 -4.54 -13.84 -24.04
N ASP A 147 -5.71 -13.27 -24.31
CA ASP A 147 -6.69 -13.88 -25.21
C ASP A 147 -6.28 -13.72 -26.69
N ALA A 148 -5.73 -14.79 -27.25
CA ALA A 148 -5.32 -14.85 -28.65
C ALA A 148 -6.48 -14.86 -29.67
N ASN A 149 -7.74 -14.81 -29.23
CA ASN A 149 -8.90 -14.67 -30.12
C ASN A 149 -9.22 -13.19 -30.43
N LEU A 150 -8.66 -12.25 -29.68
CA LEU A 150 -8.80 -10.83 -29.95
C LEU A 150 -8.02 -10.44 -31.20
N THR A 151 -8.62 -9.55 -31.99
CA THR A 151 -8.09 -9.05 -33.26
C THR A 151 -7.73 -7.57 -33.24
N TYR A 152 -8.11 -6.82 -32.20
CA TYR A 152 -7.70 -5.44 -32.05
C TYR A 152 -6.20 -5.36 -31.78
N THR A 153 -5.60 -4.25 -32.18
CA THR A 153 -4.15 -4.05 -32.05
C THR A 153 -3.83 -2.99 -31.01
N ASN A 154 -2.74 -3.18 -30.28
CA ASN A 154 -2.15 -2.13 -29.44
C ASN A 154 -1.59 -0.98 -30.34
N PRO A 155 -1.11 0.13 -29.75
CA PRO A 155 -0.52 1.24 -30.50
C PRO A 155 0.67 0.86 -31.41
N ASP A 156 1.38 -0.22 -31.08
CA ASP A 156 2.51 -0.74 -31.86
C ASP A 156 2.07 -1.61 -33.06
N GLY A 157 0.77 -1.92 -33.15
CA GLY A 157 0.18 -2.71 -34.23
C GLY A 157 0.21 -4.22 -33.97
N ASP A 158 0.58 -4.64 -32.76
CA ASP A 158 0.54 -6.04 -32.34
C ASP A 158 -0.84 -6.44 -31.85
N SER A 159 -1.16 -7.72 -31.93
CA SER A 159 -2.33 -8.36 -31.30
C SER A 159 -1.82 -9.43 -30.34
N CYS A 160 -2.63 -9.85 -29.37
CA CYS A 160 -2.25 -10.98 -28.51
C CYS A 160 -1.84 -12.23 -29.33
N GLN A 161 -2.51 -12.46 -30.47
CA GLN A 161 -2.16 -13.55 -31.37
C GLN A 161 -0.76 -13.39 -31.99
N SER A 162 -0.37 -12.18 -32.42
CA SER A 162 0.96 -11.95 -33.00
C SER A 162 2.08 -12.08 -31.96
N LEU A 163 1.77 -11.83 -30.69
CA LEU A 163 2.68 -12.05 -29.55
C LEU A 163 2.72 -13.51 -29.07
N GLY A 164 1.95 -14.41 -29.71
CA GLY A 164 1.95 -15.84 -29.36
C GLY A 164 1.14 -16.19 -28.11
N GLY A 165 0.17 -15.34 -27.73
CA GLY A 165 -0.71 -15.59 -26.57
C GLY A 165 -0.13 -15.14 -25.22
N MET A 166 0.93 -14.33 -25.24
CA MET A 166 1.56 -13.75 -24.06
C MET A 166 1.73 -12.25 -24.27
N ASN A 167 1.44 -11.45 -23.25
CA ASN A 167 1.81 -10.04 -23.24
C ASN A 167 3.32 -9.89 -23.08
N ASP A 168 3.88 -8.91 -23.78
CA ASP A 168 5.23 -8.44 -23.51
C ASP A 168 5.20 -7.44 -22.35
N THR A 169 6.00 -7.70 -21.32
CA THR A 169 6.27 -6.74 -20.26
C THR A 169 7.06 -5.57 -20.82
N MET A 170 6.83 -4.39 -20.27
CA MET A 170 7.46 -3.15 -20.72
C MET A 170 8.58 -2.71 -19.78
N THR A 171 9.49 -1.85 -20.25
CA THR A 171 10.45 -1.14 -19.38
C THR A 171 9.94 0.26 -19.05
N TYR A 172 10.31 0.82 -17.90
CA TYR A 172 9.79 2.12 -17.47
C TYR A 172 10.17 3.25 -18.44
N GLY A 173 11.42 3.31 -18.90
CA GLY A 173 11.88 4.35 -19.83
C GLY A 173 11.31 4.22 -21.25
N ALA A 174 10.76 3.06 -21.62
CA ALA A 174 10.08 2.90 -22.91
C ALA A 174 8.66 3.48 -22.87
N VAL A 175 7.97 3.36 -21.73
CA VAL A 175 6.56 3.79 -21.59
C VAL A 175 6.44 5.20 -21.04
N TRP A 176 7.32 5.58 -20.12
CA TRP A 176 7.35 6.89 -19.47
C TRP A 176 8.75 7.51 -19.55
N PRO A 177 9.25 7.82 -20.76
CA PRO A 177 10.60 8.33 -20.98
C PRO A 177 10.89 9.68 -20.30
N ASP A 178 9.86 10.48 -20.05
CA ASP A 178 10.00 11.77 -19.35
C ASP A 178 10.09 11.58 -17.82
N ASP A 179 9.46 10.53 -17.28
CA ASP A 179 9.44 10.24 -15.84
C ASP A 179 10.63 9.35 -15.42
N PHE A 180 11.14 8.50 -16.30
CA PHE A 180 12.27 7.59 -16.04
C PHE A 180 13.32 7.66 -17.16
N PRO A 181 14.10 8.76 -17.24
CA PRO A 181 15.00 9.02 -18.36
C PRO A 181 16.37 8.33 -18.25
N ALA A 182 16.75 7.80 -17.08
CA ALA A 182 18.09 7.26 -16.82
C ALA A 182 18.09 5.82 -16.28
N ASP A 183 19.14 5.08 -16.62
CA ASP A 183 19.40 3.76 -16.04
C ASP A 183 19.84 3.89 -14.57
N PRO A 184 19.52 2.92 -13.70
CA PRO A 184 18.93 1.61 -14.01
C PRO A 184 17.43 1.63 -14.37
N LEU A 185 16.65 2.57 -13.83
CA LEU A 185 15.18 2.63 -13.99
C LEU A 185 14.69 2.62 -15.45
N ALA A 186 15.35 3.34 -16.35
CA ALA A 186 14.90 3.42 -17.75
C ALA A 186 14.87 2.04 -18.44
N SER A 187 15.89 1.22 -18.17
CA SER A 187 16.00 -0.14 -18.69
C SER A 187 15.30 -1.22 -17.85
N ASP A 188 14.88 -0.85 -16.64
CA ASP A 188 14.26 -1.75 -15.67
C ASP A 188 12.91 -2.26 -16.19
N ASN A 189 12.68 -3.56 -16.03
CA ASN A 189 11.43 -4.19 -16.46
C ASN A 189 10.34 -3.86 -15.43
N THR A 190 9.08 -3.87 -15.84
CA THR A 190 7.95 -3.59 -14.94
C THR A 190 7.47 -4.81 -14.14
N ALA A 191 8.00 -6.01 -14.38
CA ALA A 191 7.56 -7.22 -13.68
C ALA A 191 8.52 -8.41 -13.81
N ASP A 192 9.79 -8.25 -13.41
CA ASP A 192 10.77 -9.34 -13.45
C ASP A 192 11.44 -9.66 -12.09
N ASN A 193 11.28 -8.82 -11.08
CA ASN A 193 11.91 -9.02 -9.77
C ASN A 193 11.01 -8.67 -8.60
N ALA A 194 10.50 -9.67 -7.87
CA ALA A 194 9.62 -9.44 -6.72
C ALA A 194 10.27 -8.65 -5.56
N GLU A 195 11.60 -8.52 -5.56
CA GLU A 195 12.36 -7.74 -4.58
C GLU A 195 12.54 -6.27 -5.00
N GLN A 196 12.00 -5.86 -6.14
CA GLN A 196 12.05 -4.48 -6.62
C GLN A 196 10.81 -3.67 -6.30
N MET A 197 11.02 -2.37 -6.07
CA MET A 197 9.93 -1.42 -6.02
C MET A 197 9.39 -1.15 -7.43
N ALA A 198 8.11 -0.83 -7.56
CA ALA A 198 7.62 -0.29 -8.82
C ALA A 198 8.10 1.16 -8.96
N ALA A 199 8.69 1.55 -10.10
CA ALA A 199 9.29 2.87 -10.25
C ALA A 199 8.28 4.02 -10.07
N PHE A 200 7.04 3.85 -10.55
CA PHE A 200 5.97 4.84 -10.37
C PHE A 200 5.50 4.97 -8.91
N SER A 201 5.80 4.01 -8.03
CA SER A 201 5.27 4.01 -6.66
C SER A 201 5.77 5.26 -5.94
N SER A 202 4.84 6.10 -5.48
CA SER A 202 5.15 7.28 -4.70
C SER A 202 6.00 6.93 -3.47
N ARG A 203 6.93 7.83 -3.17
CA ARG A 203 7.92 7.73 -2.09
C ARG A 203 7.58 8.72 -0.98
N GLY A 204 7.98 8.35 0.23
CA GLY A 204 8.05 9.29 1.34
C GLY A 204 9.27 10.21 1.22
N PRO A 205 9.61 10.92 2.30
CA PRO A 205 8.81 11.03 3.51
C PRO A 205 7.55 11.87 3.24
N THR A 206 6.72 12.04 4.26
CA THR A 206 5.76 13.15 4.29
C THR A 206 6.45 14.47 4.63
N ASP A 207 5.78 15.61 4.42
CA ASP A 207 6.32 16.96 4.68
C ASP A 207 6.83 17.15 6.12
N ASP A 208 6.21 16.48 7.09
CA ASP A 208 6.62 16.54 8.49
C ASP A 208 7.66 15.48 8.89
N GLY A 209 8.15 14.72 7.90
CA GLY A 209 9.23 13.75 8.04
C GLY A 209 8.78 12.34 8.47
N ARG A 210 7.47 12.05 8.48
CA ARG A 210 7.00 10.68 8.76
C ARG A 210 7.32 9.75 7.60
N LEU A 211 7.63 8.51 7.94
CA LEU A 211 7.85 7.43 7.00
C LEU A 211 6.54 7.07 6.29
N LYS A 212 6.55 7.13 4.96
CA LYS A 212 5.51 6.58 4.07
C LYS A 212 6.19 5.98 2.82
N PRO A 213 5.60 4.95 2.18
CA PRO A 213 4.44 4.18 2.63
C PRO A 213 4.68 3.44 3.96
N ASP A 214 3.65 2.85 4.56
CA ASP A 214 3.86 2.02 5.76
C ASP A 214 4.42 0.65 5.36
N VAL A 215 3.90 0.07 4.27
CA VAL A 215 4.27 -1.23 3.70
C VAL A 215 4.09 -1.20 2.19
N VAL A 216 4.59 -2.22 1.50
CA VAL A 216 4.33 -2.42 0.07
C VAL A 216 3.72 -3.78 -0.23
N ALA A 217 3.10 -3.89 -1.40
CA ALA A 217 2.59 -5.14 -1.96
C ALA A 217 2.76 -5.14 -3.48
N PRO A 218 2.73 -6.30 -4.15
CA PRO A 218 2.84 -6.36 -5.61
C PRO A 218 1.79 -5.47 -6.29
N GLY A 219 2.24 -4.57 -7.15
CA GLY A 219 1.40 -3.57 -7.80
C GLY A 219 1.61 -3.47 -9.31
N THR A 220 2.49 -4.26 -9.92
CA THR A 220 2.66 -4.32 -11.37
C THR A 220 2.01 -5.58 -11.94
N TRP A 221 1.47 -5.51 -13.17
CA TRP A 221 0.88 -6.65 -13.88
C TRP A 221 0.01 -7.57 -13.00
N VAL A 222 -0.88 -6.99 -12.20
CA VAL A 222 -1.77 -7.72 -11.31
C VAL A 222 -3.00 -8.16 -12.10
N LEU A 223 -3.16 -9.46 -12.27
CA LEU A 223 -4.33 -10.07 -12.90
C LEU A 223 -5.51 -10.06 -11.92
N SER A 224 -6.58 -9.34 -12.26
CA SER A 224 -7.81 -9.28 -11.44
C SER A 224 -9.06 -9.21 -12.30
N GLY A 225 -10.23 -9.14 -11.65
CA GLY A 225 -11.51 -9.09 -12.34
C GLY A 225 -11.60 -7.93 -13.33
N TYR A 226 -12.10 -8.22 -14.53
CA TYR A 226 -12.34 -7.26 -15.60
C TYR A 226 -13.83 -6.94 -15.67
N SER A 227 -14.20 -5.65 -15.69
CA SER A 227 -15.62 -5.25 -15.75
C SER A 227 -16.23 -5.71 -17.07
N ASP A 228 -17.46 -6.24 -17.03
CA ASP A 228 -18.20 -6.75 -18.20
C ASP A 228 -18.92 -5.66 -18.99
N LEU A 229 -18.45 -4.40 -18.92
CA LEU A 229 -19.07 -3.26 -19.58
C LEU A 229 -18.12 -2.54 -20.53
N TYR A 230 -18.51 -2.49 -21.80
CA TYR A 230 -17.81 -1.75 -22.86
C TYR A 230 -16.40 -2.27 -23.11
N GLN A 231 -16.20 -3.58 -23.04
CA GLN A 231 -14.97 -4.24 -23.46
C GLN A 231 -14.82 -4.20 -24.98
N GLU A 232 -13.70 -3.70 -25.48
CA GLU A 232 -13.40 -3.76 -26.91
C GLU A 232 -13.42 -5.22 -27.41
N GLU A 233 -14.12 -5.46 -28.53
CA GLU A 233 -14.34 -6.76 -29.18
C GLU A 233 -15.14 -7.83 -28.40
N TYR A 234 -15.19 -7.79 -27.07
CA TYR A 234 -16.09 -8.66 -26.31
C TYR A 234 -17.53 -8.10 -26.29
N ASP A 235 -17.69 -6.77 -26.26
CA ASP A 235 -19.00 -6.12 -26.23
C ASP A 235 -19.43 -5.56 -27.58
N SER A 236 -20.75 -5.47 -27.76
CA SER A 236 -21.36 -5.05 -29.03
C SER A 236 -21.29 -3.54 -29.30
N SER A 237 -21.01 -2.73 -28.29
CA SER A 237 -21.01 -1.27 -28.39
C SER A 237 -20.19 -0.62 -27.28
N PRO A 238 -19.50 0.50 -27.56
CA PRO A 238 -18.79 1.26 -26.54
C PRO A 238 -19.76 1.96 -25.59
N ASN A 239 -19.21 2.59 -24.56
CA ASN A 239 -19.96 3.36 -23.59
C ASN A 239 -20.81 4.44 -24.30
N PRO A 240 -22.15 4.44 -24.16
CA PRO A 240 -23.02 5.38 -24.86
C PRO A 240 -22.83 6.84 -24.39
N GLN A 241 -22.22 7.06 -23.23
CA GLN A 241 -22.02 8.38 -22.65
C GLN A 241 -20.89 9.16 -23.32
N ASN A 242 -19.78 8.49 -23.65
CA ASN A 242 -18.58 9.12 -24.21
C ASN A 242 -18.10 8.48 -25.54
N GLY A 243 -18.73 7.41 -25.98
CA GLY A 243 -18.39 6.68 -27.21
C GLY A 243 -17.08 5.90 -27.13
N GLN A 244 -16.53 5.66 -25.94
CA GLN A 244 -15.26 4.95 -25.74
C GLN A 244 -15.48 3.53 -25.20
N TRP A 245 -14.56 2.62 -25.52
CA TRP A 245 -14.43 1.38 -24.78
C TRP A 245 -13.87 1.66 -23.38
N GLN A 246 -14.04 0.72 -22.46
CA GLN A 246 -13.47 0.85 -21.12
C GLN A 246 -11.93 0.85 -21.18
N TYR A 247 -11.31 1.36 -20.13
CA TYR A 247 -9.85 1.44 -20.04
C TYR A 247 -9.19 0.08 -20.23
N ASP A 248 -8.27 -0.01 -21.19
CA ASP A 248 -7.65 -1.26 -21.61
C ASP A 248 -6.43 -1.68 -20.76
N GLY A 249 -6.31 -1.20 -19.52
CA GLY A 249 -5.35 -1.72 -18.54
C GLY A 249 -3.90 -1.82 -19.04
N TRP A 250 -3.18 -2.86 -18.62
CA TRP A 250 -1.81 -3.15 -19.05
C TRP A 250 -1.83 -4.35 -20.00
N GLY A 251 -1.42 -4.14 -21.25
CA GLY A 251 -1.47 -5.17 -22.29
C GLY A 251 -2.88 -5.67 -22.63
N PHE A 252 -2.94 -6.74 -23.40
CA PHE A 252 -4.17 -7.44 -23.76
C PHE A 252 -4.77 -8.16 -22.54
N PRO A 253 -6.12 -8.26 -22.46
CA PRO A 253 -6.77 -9.01 -21.39
C PRO A 253 -6.43 -10.50 -21.45
N PHE A 254 -6.48 -11.17 -20.30
CA PHE A 254 -6.31 -12.61 -20.20
C PHE A 254 -7.50 -13.35 -20.85
N ASP A 255 -8.70 -12.88 -20.53
CA ASP A 255 -9.98 -13.32 -21.08
C ASP A 255 -11.06 -12.24 -20.80
N PRO A 256 -12.35 -12.45 -21.13
CA PRO A 256 -13.42 -11.49 -20.84
C PRO A 256 -13.65 -11.20 -19.34
N TYR A 257 -13.09 -12.00 -18.44
CA TYR A 257 -13.32 -11.92 -16.99
C TYR A 257 -12.11 -11.40 -16.23
N TYR A 258 -10.91 -11.48 -16.80
CA TYR A 258 -9.67 -11.13 -16.12
C TYR A 258 -8.74 -10.28 -16.98
N LYS A 259 -8.13 -9.28 -16.34
CA LYS A 259 -7.22 -8.34 -17.00
C LYS A 259 -6.10 -7.89 -16.07
N TYR A 260 -4.95 -7.57 -16.67
CA TYR A 260 -3.79 -7.02 -15.98
C TYR A 260 -3.93 -5.51 -15.82
N MET A 261 -3.61 -5.03 -14.63
CA MET A 261 -3.44 -3.60 -14.33
C MET A 261 -2.20 -3.40 -13.47
N GLY A 262 -1.68 -2.18 -13.46
CA GLY A 262 -0.60 -1.78 -12.57
C GLY A 262 -0.88 -0.46 -11.87
N GLY A 263 -0.27 -0.29 -10.70
CA GLY A 263 -0.41 0.88 -9.83
C GLY A 263 -0.37 0.51 -8.36
N THR A 264 -0.09 1.49 -7.50
CA THR A 264 -0.38 1.38 -6.05
C THR A 264 -1.86 1.10 -5.80
N SER A 265 -2.72 1.46 -6.75
CA SER A 265 -4.13 1.08 -6.83
C SER A 265 -4.41 -0.43 -6.83
N MET A 266 -3.45 -1.24 -7.27
CA MET A 266 -3.52 -2.71 -7.28
C MET A 266 -2.85 -3.32 -6.04
N ALA A 267 -1.76 -2.71 -5.56
CA ALA A 267 -1.09 -3.10 -4.32
C ALA A 267 -1.97 -2.89 -3.09
N ASN A 268 -2.63 -1.74 -2.98
CA ASN A 268 -3.51 -1.39 -1.87
C ASN A 268 -4.62 -2.42 -1.58
N PRO A 269 -5.44 -2.86 -2.56
CA PRO A 269 -6.45 -3.88 -2.29
C PRO A 269 -5.82 -5.22 -1.92
N LEU A 270 -4.62 -5.59 -2.40
CA LEU A 270 -3.94 -6.82 -1.96
C LEU A 270 -3.59 -6.74 -0.47
N ALA A 271 -2.97 -5.63 -0.03
CA ALA A 271 -2.66 -5.39 1.38
C ALA A 271 -3.94 -5.30 2.25
N ALA A 272 -5.00 -4.64 1.78
CA ALA A 272 -6.29 -4.59 2.48
C ALA A 272 -6.90 -6.00 2.64
N GLY A 273 -6.77 -6.86 1.62
CA GLY A 273 -7.14 -8.27 1.74
C GLY A 273 -6.30 -9.01 2.79
N GLY A 274 -5.00 -8.72 2.87
CA GLY A 274 -4.14 -9.20 3.96
C GLY A 274 -4.62 -8.73 5.34
N ALA A 275 -5.02 -7.46 5.47
CA ALA A 275 -5.58 -6.93 6.71
C ALA A 275 -6.88 -7.64 7.14
N VAL A 276 -7.75 -8.00 6.17
CA VAL A 276 -8.93 -8.83 6.44
C VAL A 276 -8.53 -10.20 7.01
N VAL A 277 -7.53 -10.86 6.41
CA VAL A 277 -7.03 -12.16 6.89
C VAL A 277 -6.44 -12.06 8.29
N VAL A 278 -5.63 -11.03 8.56
CA VAL A 278 -5.05 -10.79 9.90
C VAL A 278 -6.16 -10.58 10.94
N ARG A 279 -7.17 -9.78 10.63
CA ARG A 279 -8.31 -9.56 11.54
C ARG A 279 -9.08 -10.87 11.80
N ASP A 280 -9.38 -11.62 10.76
CA ASP A 280 -10.07 -12.92 10.85
C ASP A 280 -9.25 -13.94 11.66
N PHE A 281 -7.92 -13.91 11.54
CA PHE A 281 -7.01 -14.71 12.35
C PHE A 281 -7.13 -14.37 13.85
N TYR A 282 -7.14 -13.09 14.23
CA TYR A 282 -7.32 -12.70 15.64
C TYR A 282 -8.66 -13.16 16.21
N GLU A 283 -9.74 -13.02 15.44
CA GLU A 283 -11.07 -13.47 15.85
C GLU A 283 -11.13 -14.99 16.02
N LYS A 284 -10.63 -15.75 15.03
CA LYS A 284 -10.74 -17.23 15.02
C LYS A 284 -9.79 -17.91 16.00
N VAL A 285 -8.58 -17.40 16.15
CA VAL A 285 -7.54 -18.04 16.98
C VAL A 285 -7.62 -17.57 18.43
N TYR A 286 -7.92 -16.29 18.66
CA TYR A 286 -7.89 -15.69 20.00
C TYR A 286 -9.25 -15.23 20.51
N GLY A 287 -10.30 -15.20 19.68
CA GLY A 287 -11.59 -14.61 20.07
C GLY A 287 -11.47 -13.11 20.33
N HIS A 288 -10.54 -12.45 19.65
CA HIS A 288 -10.17 -11.07 19.89
C HIS A 288 -10.51 -10.17 18.69
N SER A 289 -11.32 -9.15 18.93
CA SER A 289 -11.61 -8.12 17.93
C SER A 289 -10.45 -7.13 17.88
N ALA A 290 -9.47 -7.42 17.02
CA ALA A 290 -8.27 -6.58 16.85
C ALA A 290 -8.61 -5.14 16.47
N SER A 291 -7.95 -4.18 17.11
CA SER A 291 -7.95 -2.78 16.72
C SER A 291 -7.27 -2.56 15.36
N ALA A 292 -7.56 -1.42 14.73
CA ALA A 292 -6.87 -0.96 13.52
C ALA A 292 -5.36 -0.85 13.76
N ALA A 293 -4.96 -0.35 14.93
CA ALA A 293 -3.56 -0.26 15.33
C ALA A 293 -2.90 -1.65 15.44
N LEU A 294 -3.58 -2.64 16.03
CA LEU A 294 -3.05 -4.01 16.09
C LEU A 294 -2.93 -4.62 14.69
N VAL A 295 -3.95 -4.52 13.83
CA VAL A 295 -3.87 -5.05 12.46
C VAL A 295 -2.72 -4.39 11.67
N LYS A 296 -2.56 -3.07 11.79
CA LYS A 296 -1.43 -2.32 11.18
C LYS A 296 -0.08 -2.78 11.75
N ALA A 297 0.03 -2.92 13.08
CA ALA A 297 1.24 -3.40 13.75
C ALA A 297 1.64 -4.81 13.30
N THR A 298 0.68 -5.72 13.17
CA THR A 298 0.94 -7.09 12.73
C THR A 298 1.46 -7.13 11.30
N LEU A 299 0.84 -6.39 10.38
CA LEU A 299 1.28 -6.33 8.98
C LEU A 299 2.72 -5.78 8.88
N ILE A 300 3.02 -4.70 9.61
CA ILE A 300 4.37 -4.09 9.66
C ILE A 300 5.39 -5.05 10.29
N ASN A 301 5.06 -5.65 11.44
CA ASN A 301 5.97 -6.56 12.15
C ASN A 301 6.29 -7.81 11.33
N SER A 302 5.33 -8.30 10.54
CA SER A 302 5.49 -9.46 9.66
C SER A 302 6.13 -9.17 8.31
N ALA A 303 6.24 -7.89 7.94
CA ALA A 303 6.74 -7.49 6.63
C ALA A 303 8.20 -7.92 6.42
N GLU A 304 8.52 -8.18 5.16
CA GLU A 304 9.84 -8.56 4.68
C GLU A 304 10.53 -7.36 4.06
N ASP A 305 11.74 -7.07 4.55
CA ASP A 305 12.71 -6.18 3.93
C ASP A 305 12.98 -6.69 2.51
N MET A 306 12.76 -5.84 1.51
CA MET A 306 13.06 -6.17 0.12
C MET A 306 14.59 -6.17 -0.08
N LEU A 307 15.03 -6.65 -1.24
CA LEU A 307 16.46 -6.75 -1.56
C LEU A 307 16.91 -5.81 -2.69
N ASP A 308 16.01 -5.19 -3.44
CA ASP A 308 16.32 -4.26 -4.54
C ASP A 308 15.35 -3.06 -4.52
N GLU A 309 15.25 -2.43 -3.35
CA GLU A 309 14.33 -1.32 -3.03
C GLU A 309 14.66 -0.03 -3.80
N ASN A 310 15.90 0.08 -4.25
CA ASN A 310 16.44 1.19 -5.02
C ASN A 310 16.33 0.98 -6.55
N ASN A 311 15.88 -0.20 -7.00
CA ASN A 311 15.75 -0.58 -8.40
C ASN A 311 17.07 -0.51 -9.18
N ASP A 312 18.18 -0.95 -8.57
CA ASP A 312 19.47 -0.98 -9.27
C ASP A 312 19.75 -2.29 -10.03
N GLY A 313 18.82 -3.24 -9.94
CA GLY A 313 18.90 -4.55 -10.59
C GLY A 313 19.76 -5.53 -9.81
N VAL A 314 20.13 -5.21 -8.57
CA VAL A 314 20.92 -6.06 -7.68
C VAL A 314 20.17 -6.30 -6.38
N ASN A 315 19.87 -7.57 -6.09
CA ASN A 315 19.27 -7.98 -4.82
C ASN A 315 20.30 -7.95 -3.67
N ASP A 316 20.77 -6.78 -3.25
CA ASP A 316 21.78 -6.57 -2.21
C ASP A 316 21.33 -5.77 -0.98
N ASN A 317 20.09 -5.26 -1.00
CA ASN A 317 19.49 -4.44 0.03
C ASN A 317 20.29 -3.18 0.35
N ALA A 318 20.47 -2.36 -0.69
CA ALA A 318 21.20 -1.10 -0.61
C ALA A 318 20.50 -0.06 0.28
N TYR A 319 19.16 -0.06 0.30
CA TYR A 319 18.34 0.83 1.14
C TYR A 319 17.45 0.02 2.10
N PRO A 320 18.01 -0.54 3.19
CA PRO A 320 17.25 -1.39 4.10
C PRO A 320 16.21 -0.64 4.90
N ILE A 321 15.20 -1.38 5.36
CA ILE A 321 14.17 -0.82 6.24
C ILE A 321 14.74 -0.19 7.53
N PRO A 322 14.07 0.85 8.07
CA PRO A 322 13.05 1.65 7.40
C PRO A 322 13.65 2.55 6.31
N ASN A 323 12.95 2.70 5.19
CA ASN A 323 13.30 3.64 4.13
C ASN A 323 12.04 4.22 3.47
N ASN A 324 12.18 5.34 2.77
CA ASN A 324 11.06 6.04 2.11
C ASN A 324 10.54 5.35 0.83
N HIS A 325 11.13 4.23 0.45
CA HIS A 325 10.76 3.48 -0.74
C HIS A 325 9.72 2.42 -0.39
N GLU A 326 10.10 1.43 0.41
CA GLU A 326 9.25 0.30 0.81
C GLU A 326 8.64 0.44 2.22
N GLY A 327 8.97 1.52 2.94
CA GLY A 327 8.50 1.74 4.30
C GLY A 327 9.11 0.73 5.27
N TRP A 328 8.27 -0.17 5.79
CA TRP A 328 8.68 -1.29 6.64
C TRP A 328 8.77 -2.63 5.91
N GLY A 329 8.60 -2.62 4.59
CA GLY A 329 8.79 -3.78 3.72
C GLY A 329 7.51 -4.32 3.10
N ARG A 330 7.67 -5.41 2.36
CA ARG A 330 6.61 -6.11 1.64
C ARG A 330 5.75 -6.93 2.59
N VAL A 331 4.42 -6.81 2.48
CA VAL A 331 3.46 -7.55 3.30
C VAL A 331 3.65 -9.06 3.16
N ASN A 332 3.82 -9.76 4.30
CA ASN A 332 3.79 -11.23 4.36
C ASN A 332 2.68 -11.73 5.30
N VAL A 333 1.54 -12.11 4.71
CA VAL A 333 0.36 -12.59 5.46
C VAL A 333 0.60 -13.96 6.13
N ALA A 334 1.48 -14.79 5.58
CA ALA A 334 1.81 -16.08 6.18
C ALA A 334 2.54 -15.87 7.51
N ASN A 335 3.54 -14.99 7.54
CA ASN A 335 4.24 -14.60 8.78
C ASN A 335 3.28 -13.89 9.74
N ALA A 336 2.38 -13.04 9.22
CA ALA A 336 1.40 -12.32 10.03
C ALA A 336 0.42 -13.22 10.80
N THR A 337 0.22 -14.46 10.35
CA THR A 337 -0.83 -15.37 10.84
C THR A 337 -0.32 -16.76 11.23
N ASP A 338 0.98 -16.91 11.46
CA ASP A 338 1.59 -18.19 11.81
C ASP A 338 1.34 -18.65 13.27
N GLY A 339 0.80 -17.77 14.12
CA GLY A 339 0.51 -18.05 15.52
C GLY A 339 1.69 -17.93 16.48
N THR A 340 2.85 -17.44 16.03
CA THR A 340 4.05 -17.35 16.85
C THR A 340 4.21 -16.01 17.56
N ALA A 341 3.64 -14.94 17.00
CA ALA A 341 3.72 -13.59 17.58
C ALA A 341 2.89 -13.46 18.88
N GLN A 342 3.47 -12.75 19.86
CA GLN A 342 2.73 -12.26 21.03
C GLN A 342 2.18 -10.87 20.72
N PHE A 343 1.04 -10.51 21.31
CA PHE A 343 0.42 -9.20 21.08
C PHE A 343 -0.18 -8.60 22.35
N VAL A 344 -0.29 -7.28 22.33
CA VAL A 344 -1.06 -6.49 23.30
C VAL A 344 -1.89 -5.49 22.51
N ASP A 345 -3.19 -5.45 22.77
CA ASP A 345 -4.12 -4.49 22.18
C ASP A 345 -4.70 -3.61 23.29
N GLU A 346 -3.95 -2.56 23.66
CA GLU A 346 -4.29 -1.69 24.79
C GLU A 346 -5.31 -0.61 24.37
N THR A 347 -6.37 -0.44 25.16
CA THR A 347 -7.46 0.50 24.88
C THR A 347 -7.59 1.62 25.91
N THR A 348 -6.89 1.52 27.04
CA THR A 348 -6.91 2.52 28.11
C THR A 348 -6.01 3.72 27.78
N GLY A 349 -4.94 3.48 27.01
CA GLY A 349 -3.92 4.46 26.68
C GLY A 349 -3.01 4.85 27.86
N LEU A 350 -2.05 5.72 27.59
CA LEU A 350 -1.11 6.27 28.57
C LEU A 350 -1.34 7.78 28.75
N GLN A 351 -1.16 8.26 29.98
CA GLN A 351 -1.04 9.70 30.25
C GLN A 351 0.43 10.13 30.11
N THR A 352 0.69 11.42 29.94
CA THR A 352 2.06 11.95 29.88
C THR A 352 2.88 11.51 31.11
N GLY A 353 4.04 10.89 30.85
CA GLY A 353 4.92 10.32 31.89
C GLY A 353 4.49 8.94 32.41
N GLY A 354 3.39 8.38 31.89
CA GLY A 354 2.98 7.00 32.13
C GLY A 354 3.87 6.02 31.37
N VAL A 355 4.00 4.80 31.90
CA VAL A 355 4.79 3.71 31.31
C VAL A 355 4.00 2.42 31.42
N ALA A 356 3.91 1.68 30.32
CA ALA A 356 3.50 0.27 30.33
C ALA A 356 4.75 -0.61 30.14
N THR A 357 4.82 -1.72 30.86
CA THR A 357 5.97 -2.64 30.78
C THR A 357 5.46 -4.06 30.56
N TYR A 358 5.98 -4.68 29.51
CA TYR A 358 5.71 -6.07 29.14
C TYR A 358 7.04 -6.84 29.16
N GLN A 359 7.00 -8.08 29.62
CA GLN A 359 8.18 -8.95 29.70
C GLN A 359 7.91 -10.21 28.89
N TYR A 360 8.85 -10.57 28.02
CA TYR A 360 8.78 -11.73 27.15
C TYR A 360 10.07 -12.52 27.27
N ASP A 361 9.98 -13.81 27.59
CA ASP A 361 11.13 -14.69 27.73
C ASP A 361 11.55 -15.23 26.35
N ILE A 362 12.82 -15.04 25.98
CA ILE A 362 13.39 -15.63 24.76
C ILE A 362 14.04 -16.95 25.12
N GLY A 363 13.39 -18.07 24.77
CA GLY A 363 13.86 -19.41 25.14
C GLY A 363 15.20 -19.79 24.52
N THR A 364 15.37 -19.54 23.22
CA THR A 364 16.62 -19.79 22.49
C THR A 364 17.08 -18.51 21.80
N GLY A 365 18.24 -18.01 22.18
CA GLY A 365 18.84 -16.83 21.57
C GLY A 365 19.44 -17.10 20.19
N GLY A 366 19.78 -16.04 19.48
CA GLY A 366 20.41 -16.06 18.16
C GLY A 366 19.44 -15.87 16.99
N ASN A 367 18.13 -15.94 17.24
CA ASN A 367 17.11 -15.62 16.22
C ASN A 367 16.77 -14.12 16.25
N PRO A 368 16.28 -13.57 15.13
CA PRO A 368 15.70 -12.23 15.12
C PRO A 368 14.54 -12.08 16.09
N PHE A 369 14.42 -10.91 16.69
CA PHE A 369 13.30 -10.49 17.54
C PHE A 369 12.80 -9.14 17.08
N LYS A 370 11.51 -9.05 16.73
CA LYS A 370 10.87 -7.83 16.22
C LYS A 370 9.79 -7.36 17.18
N VAL A 371 9.83 -6.09 17.58
CA VAL A 371 8.75 -5.42 18.33
C VAL A 371 8.28 -4.23 17.51
N THR A 372 6.96 -4.12 17.36
CA THR A 372 6.30 -3.02 16.64
C THR A 372 5.25 -2.41 17.54
N LEU A 373 5.40 -1.12 17.83
CA LEU A 373 4.41 -0.29 18.50
C LEU A 373 3.70 0.57 17.45
N VAL A 374 2.38 0.47 17.40
CA VAL A 374 1.53 1.37 16.60
C VAL A 374 0.45 1.91 17.51
N TRP A 375 0.14 3.21 17.37
CA TRP A 375 -1.03 3.79 18.00
C TRP A 375 -1.85 4.57 16.99
N THR A 376 -3.17 4.51 17.18
CA THR A 376 -4.11 5.44 16.55
C THR A 376 -3.94 6.78 17.24
N ASP A 377 -3.25 7.72 16.61
CA ASP A 377 -2.99 9.04 17.16
C ASP A 377 -4.19 9.99 16.96
N TYR A 378 -4.33 10.99 17.82
CA TYR A 378 -5.38 12.00 17.69
C TYR A 378 -5.16 12.80 16.38
N PRO A 379 -6.20 13.19 15.63
CA PRO A 379 -6.04 13.95 14.38
C PRO A 379 -5.20 15.21 14.56
N GLY A 380 -4.23 15.41 13.67
CA GLY A 380 -3.35 16.58 13.65
C GLY A 380 -4.04 17.82 13.09
N SER A 381 -3.40 18.98 13.22
CA SER A 381 -3.81 20.19 12.51
C SER A 381 -3.14 20.26 11.14
N THR A 382 -3.89 20.61 10.09
CA THR A 382 -3.37 20.77 8.71
C THR A 382 -2.38 21.92 8.55
N THR A 383 -2.25 22.78 9.57
CA THR A 383 -1.27 23.88 9.59
C THR A 383 -0.16 23.68 10.62
N ALA A 384 -0.12 22.52 11.30
CA ALA A 384 0.97 22.21 12.22
C ALA A 384 2.22 21.78 11.46
N ALA A 385 3.39 22.12 11.98
CA ALA A 385 4.66 21.66 11.41
C ALA A 385 4.88 20.15 11.58
N LYS A 386 4.15 19.52 12.50
CA LYS A 386 4.10 18.07 12.69
C LYS A 386 2.66 17.65 12.91
N ALA A 387 2.25 16.58 12.23
CA ALA A 387 0.93 15.99 12.40
C ALA A 387 0.84 15.22 13.72
N LEU A 388 1.93 14.65 14.24
CA LEU A 388 1.97 13.88 15.49
C LEU A 388 1.45 14.72 16.67
N VAL A 389 0.53 14.15 17.45
CA VAL A 389 -0.11 14.80 18.62
C VAL A 389 0.33 14.11 19.91
N ASN A 390 0.14 12.80 20.00
CA ASN A 390 0.61 12.01 21.14
C ASN A 390 1.91 11.30 20.76
N ASP A 391 2.92 11.50 21.59
CA ASP A 391 4.29 11.01 21.40
C ASP A 391 4.54 9.87 22.39
N LEU A 392 4.63 8.64 21.88
CA LEU A 392 4.90 7.41 22.65
C LEU A 392 6.25 6.85 22.24
N ASP A 393 7.08 6.51 23.23
CA ASP A 393 8.40 5.93 23.02
C ASP A 393 8.39 4.41 23.26
N LEU A 394 8.82 3.64 22.27
CA LEU A 394 9.18 2.23 22.39
C LEU A 394 10.62 2.12 22.91
N VAL A 395 10.77 1.41 24.03
CA VAL A 395 12.07 1.05 24.59
C VAL A 395 12.12 -0.45 24.84
N VAL A 396 13.05 -1.14 24.19
CA VAL A 396 13.31 -2.57 24.44
C VAL A 396 14.60 -2.71 25.23
N THR A 397 14.54 -3.42 26.36
CA THR A 397 15.71 -3.73 27.20
C THR A 397 16.03 -5.22 27.09
N ALA A 398 17.22 -5.55 26.58
CA ALA A 398 17.72 -6.92 26.48
C ALA A 398 18.13 -7.47 27.86
N PRO A 399 18.27 -8.81 28.02
CA PRO A 399 18.64 -9.44 29.29
C PRO A 399 19.93 -8.93 29.96
N ASP A 400 20.88 -8.39 29.17
CA ASP A 400 22.13 -7.81 29.68
C ASP A 400 22.02 -6.32 30.07
N GLY A 401 20.84 -5.72 29.93
CA GLY A 401 20.57 -4.31 30.18
C GLY A 401 20.82 -3.39 28.98
N THR A 402 21.18 -3.93 27.80
CA THR A 402 21.25 -3.15 26.56
C THR A 402 19.88 -2.60 26.20
N THR A 403 19.82 -1.33 25.78
CA THR A 403 18.56 -0.66 25.43
C THR A 403 18.55 -0.25 23.97
N TYR A 404 17.39 -0.45 23.34
CA TYR A 404 17.08 -0.05 21.97
C TYR A 404 15.87 0.89 22.02
N LEU A 405 15.98 2.02 21.31
CA LEU A 405 14.88 2.96 21.12
C LEU A 405 14.18 2.66 19.79
N GLY A 406 12.88 2.96 19.72
CA GLY A 406 12.12 2.88 18.49
C GLY A 406 12.77 3.65 17.34
N ASN A 407 12.79 3.05 16.17
CA ASN A 407 13.23 3.64 14.90
C ASN A 407 14.70 4.11 14.85
N VAL A 408 15.55 3.69 15.80
CA VAL A 408 17.00 3.86 15.70
C VAL A 408 17.60 2.66 14.95
N PHE A 409 17.78 2.79 13.63
CA PHE A 409 18.21 1.70 12.73
C PHE A 409 19.52 1.98 11.99
N SER A 410 20.18 0.90 11.59
CA SER A 410 21.25 0.88 10.58
C SER A 410 21.28 -0.51 9.96
N GLY A 411 21.27 -0.60 8.63
CA GLY A 411 21.38 -1.88 7.93
C GLY A 411 20.21 -2.84 8.18
N GLY A 412 18.98 -2.33 8.35
CA GLY A 412 17.79 -3.17 8.61
C GLY A 412 17.57 -3.54 10.09
N TRP A 413 18.52 -3.20 10.97
CA TRP A 413 18.50 -3.63 12.37
C TRP A 413 18.66 -2.47 13.36
N SER A 414 18.02 -2.62 14.51
CA SER A 414 18.07 -1.61 15.57
C SER A 414 19.48 -1.46 16.14
N GLN A 415 19.86 -0.20 16.36
CA GLN A 415 21.11 0.20 16.98
C GLN A 415 20.85 0.71 18.40
N THR A 416 21.91 0.70 19.21
CA THR A 416 21.87 1.27 20.56
C THR A 416 22.20 2.76 20.51
N GLY A 417 21.77 3.51 21.52
CA GLY A 417 21.96 4.97 21.57
C GLY A 417 20.95 5.70 20.68
N GLY A 418 21.39 6.77 20.03
CA GLY A 418 20.50 7.61 19.21
C GLY A 418 19.59 8.52 20.03
N SER A 419 18.45 8.89 19.45
CA SER A 419 17.40 9.67 20.08
C SER A 419 16.07 9.03 19.75
N ALA A 420 15.11 9.15 20.66
CA ALA A 420 13.76 8.66 20.43
C ALA A 420 13.10 9.37 19.24
N ASP A 421 12.24 8.65 18.52
CA ASP A 421 11.43 9.21 17.44
C ASP A 421 10.48 10.27 18.02
N ARG A 422 10.20 11.31 17.22
CA ARG A 422 9.34 12.45 17.61
C ARG A 422 8.41 12.84 16.48
N THR A 423 8.17 11.92 15.55
CA THR A 423 7.56 12.17 14.25
C THR A 423 6.58 11.07 13.90
N ASN A 424 6.96 9.80 14.02
CA ASN A 424 6.13 8.66 13.61
C ASN A 424 5.18 8.17 14.72
N ASN A 425 3.98 7.71 14.34
CA ASN A 425 3.07 6.95 15.21
C ASN A 425 3.23 5.42 15.08
N VAL A 426 4.38 5.02 14.54
CA VAL A 426 4.84 3.65 14.39
C VAL A 426 6.29 3.63 14.84
N GLU A 427 6.59 2.84 15.86
CA GLU A 427 7.96 2.63 16.34
C GLU A 427 8.32 1.15 16.31
N ASN A 428 9.48 0.83 15.75
CA ASN A 428 9.99 -0.53 15.65
C ASN A 428 11.30 -0.71 16.40
N VAL A 429 11.50 -1.91 16.96
CA VAL A 429 12.81 -2.40 17.40
C VAL A 429 13.02 -3.81 16.86
N TYR A 430 13.98 -3.99 15.96
CA TYR A 430 14.34 -5.27 15.36
C TYR A 430 15.77 -5.65 15.77
N VAL A 431 15.90 -6.66 16.62
CA VAL A 431 17.18 -7.18 17.10
C VAL A 431 17.56 -8.40 16.26
N GLN A 432 18.68 -8.32 15.53
CA GLN A 432 19.11 -9.36 14.58
C GLN A 432 19.34 -10.73 15.23
N ALA A 433 19.95 -10.73 16.41
CA ALA A 433 20.28 -11.94 17.16
C ALA A 433 19.96 -11.72 18.64
N ALA A 434 18.72 -11.99 19.03
CA ALA A 434 18.26 -11.73 20.38
C ALA A 434 18.93 -12.67 21.40
N MET A 435 19.17 -12.18 22.60
CA MET A 435 19.71 -13.00 23.69
C MET A 435 18.62 -13.87 24.29
N ALA A 436 18.99 -15.06 24.76
CA ALA A 436 18.07 -15.85 25.58
C ALA A 436 17.90 -15.20 26.96
N GLY A 437 16.68 -15.26 27.50
CA GLY A 437 16.34 -14.84 28.87
C GLY A 437 15.21 -13.84 28.95
#